data_AF-A0A350IRN7-F1
#
_entry.id   AF-A0A350IRN7-F1
#
_cell.length_a   1.000
_cell.length_b   1.000
_cell.length_c   1.000
_cell.angle_alpha   90.00
_cell.angle_beta   90.00
_cell.angle_gamma   90.00
#
_symmetry.space_group_name_H-M   'P 1'
#
loop_
_entity.id
_entity.type
_entity.pdbx_description
1 polymer ?
#
loop_
_entity_poly.entity_id
_entity_poly.type
_entity_poly.pdbx_seq_one_letter_code
_entity_poly.pdbx_strand_id
1 'polypeptide(L)'
;MPKRYAREFRRAVCERLVAGEKVTSLSRELGVSEATLYLWKRQALVDAGRAEGVKSFEADELAQAHKTIAELEAELEAVKAAVALFNGEEPVSPKGGARLPRA
;
A
#
# COMPACT_ATOMS: atom_id res chain seq x y z
N MET A 1 0.05 20.94 3.37
CA MET A 1 -0.84 19.75 3.26
C MET A 1 -1.17 19.54 1.79
N PRO A 2 -0.89 18.36 1.20
CA PRO A 2 -1.30 18.07 -0.18
C PRO A 2 -2.83 18.14 -0.28
N LYS A 3 -3.36 18.87 -1.28
CA LYS A 3 -4.80 18.95 -1.55
C LYS A 3 -5.32 17.53 -1.84
N ARG A 4 -6.21 17.03 -0.99
CA ARG A 4 -6.90 15.75 -1.20
C ARG A 4 -8.22 16.02 -1.90
N TYR A 5 -8.39 15.42 -3.07
CA TYR A 5 -9.66 15.44 -3.80
C TYR A 5 -10.46 14.19 -3.47
N ALA A 6 -11.79 14.33 -3.37
CA ALA A 6 -12.68 13.18 -3.21
C ALA A 6 -12.53 12.22 -4.39
N ARG A 7 -12.64 10.91 -4.13
CA ARG A 7 -12.49 9.86 -5.16
C ARG A 7 -13.50 10.01 -6.29
N GLU A 8 -14.76 10.28 -5.94
CA GLU A 8 -15.83 10.48 -6.91
C GLU A 8 -15.58 11.71 -7.80
N PHE A 9 -15.09 12.80 -7.21
CA PHE A 9 -14.71 14.00 -7.96
C PHE A 9 -13.59 13.69 -8.97
N ARG A 10 -12.52 13.03 -8.51
CA ARG A 10 -11.41 12.63 -9.39
C ARG A 10 -11.90 11.72 -10.52
N ARG A 11 -12.79 10.78 -10.23
CA ARG A 11 -13.36 9.86 -11.23
C ARG A 11 -14.12 10.61 -12.32
N ALA A 12 -15.04 11.48 -11.96
CA ALA A 12 -15.81 12.28 -12.92
C ALA A 12 -14.90 13.14 -13.81
N VAL A 13 -13.85 13.73 -13.24
CA VAL A 13 -12.86 14.50 -14.01
C VAL A 13 -12.06 13.61 -14.96
N CYS A 14 -11.63 12.43 -14.51
CA CYS A 14 -10.95 11.45 -15.36
C CYS A 14 -11.80 11.01 -16.55
N GLU A 15 -13.11 10.77 -16.35
CA GLU A 15 -14.04 10.40 -17.42
C GLU A 15 -14.11 11.50 -18.50
N ARG A 16 -14.22 12.77 -18.09
CA ARG A 16 -14.17 13.93 -19.00
C ARG A 16 -12.84 14.06 -19.74
N LEU A 17 -11.72 13.83 -19.04
CA LEU A 17 -10.38 13.86 -19.63
C LEU A 17 -10.17 12.76 -20.69
N VAL A 18 -10.73 11.57 -20.46
CA VAL A 18 -10.69 10.43 -21.39
C VAL A 18 -11.66 10.63 -22.56
N ALA A 19 -12.79 11.33 -22.34
CA ALA A 19 -13.70 11.76 -23.41
C ALA A 19 -13.07 12.80 -24.35
N GLY A 20 -11.92 13.39 -23.99
CA GLY A 20 -11.14 14.26 -24.87
C GLY A 20 -11.21 15.74 -24.51
N GLU A 21 -11.81 16.11 -23.38
CA GLU A 21 -11.85 17.50 -22.93
C GLU A 21 -10.44 18.06 -22.70
N LYS A 22 -10.28 19.36 -22.99
CA LYS A 22 -9.00 20.06 -22.84
C LYS A 22 -8.70 20.29 -21.36
N VAL A 23 -7.49 19.92 -20.95
CA VAL A 23 -6.97 20.12 -19.58
C VAL A 23 -7.06 21.58 -19.14
N THR A 24 -6.77 22.52 -20.04
CA THR A 24 -6.83 23.96 -19.78
C THR A 24 -8.26 24.44 -19.49
N SER A 25 -9.27 23.83 -20.11
CA SER A 25 -10.69 24.14 -19.87
C SER A 25 -11.10 23.66 -18.48
N LEU A 26 -10.82 22.39 -18.18
CA LEU A 26 -11.13 21.75 -16.90
C LEU A 26 -10.40 22.44 -15.74
N SER A 27 -9.16 22.88 -15.95
CA SER A 27 -8.37 23.62 -14.95
C SER A 27 -9.07 24.91 -14.54
N ARG A 28 -9.55 25.70 -15.50
CA ARG A 28 -10.27 26.95 -15.26
C ARG A 28 -11.63 26.72 -14.61
N GLU A 29 -12.35 25.69 -15.04
CA GLU A 29 -13.67 25.35 -14.51
C GLU A 29 -13.61 24.84 -13.07
N LEU A 30 -12.66 23.95 -12.77
CA LEU A 30 -12.63 23.20 -11.51
C LEU A 30 -11.64 23.78 -10.49
N GLY A 31 -10.79 24.72 -10.90
CA GLY A 31 -9.73 25.28 -10.05
C GLY A 31 -8.62 24.27 -9.71
N VAL A 32 -8.51 23.18 -10.47
CA VAL A 32 -7.47 22.15 -10.31
C VAL A 32 -6.30 22.50 -11.21
N SER A 33 -5.07 22.40 -10.69
CA SER A 33 -3.90 22.71 -11.51
C SER A 33 -3.78 21.77 -12.71
N GLU A 34 -3.33 22.31 -13.84
CA GLU A 34 -3.14 21.54 -15.07
C GLU A 34 -2.20 20.36 -14.85
N ALA A 35 -1.13 20.54 -14.06
CA ALA A 35 -0.20 19.47 -13.71
C ALA A 35 -0.90 18.27 -13.05
N THR A 36 -1.84 18.51 -12.12
CA THR A 36 -2.63 17.45 -11.48
C THR A 36 -3.56 16.77 -12.49
N LEU A 37 -4.20 17.55 -13.36
CA LEU A 37 -5.08 17.01 -14.40
C LEU A 37 -4.33 16.16 -15.44
N TYR A 38 -3.12 16.55 -15.85
CA TYR A 38 -2.28 15.75 -16.76
C TYR A 38 -1.87 14.42 -16.13
N LEU A 39 -1.52 14.41 -14.84
CA LEU A 39 -1.22 13.19 -14.10
C LEU A 39 -2.43 12.25 -14.07
N TRP A 40 -3.60 12.79 -13.76
CA TRP A 40 -4.85 12.01 -13.75
C TRP A 40 -5.23 11.50 -15.13
N LYS A 41 -5.09 12.32 -16.18
CA LYS A 41 -5.34 11.93 -17.56
C LYS A 41 -4.46 10.75 -17.97
N ARG A 42 -3.15 10.80 -17.63
CA ARG A 42 -2.22 9.71 -17.95
C ARG A 42 -2.68 8.39 -17.33
N GLN A 43 -2.98 8.38 -16.02
CA GLN A 43 -3.45 7.16 -15.36
C GLN A 43 -4.82 6.70 -15.89
N ALA A 44 -5.74 7.63 -16.12
CA ALA A 44 -7.07 7.29 -16.65
C ALA A 44 -7.01 6.68 -18.05
N LEU A 45 -6.04 7.08 -18.89
CA LEU A 45 -5.81 6.45 -20.19
C LEU A 45 -5.25 5.04 -20.07
N VAL A 46 -4.35 4.79 -19.10
CA VAL A 46 -3.86 3.44 -18.79
C VAL A 46 -5.00 2.56 -18.27
N ASP A 47 -5.79 3.06 -17.33
CA ASP A 47 -6.93 2.35 -16.75
C ASP A 47 -8.01 2.06 -17.82
N ALA A 48 -8.16 2.94 -18.81
CA ALA A 48 -9.06 2.75 -19.96
C ALA A 48 -8.46 1.88 -21.09
N GLY A 49 -7.23 1.35 -20.94
CA GLY A 49 -6.55 0.53 -21.94
C GLY A 49 -6.12 1.28 -23.21
N ARG A 50 -6.04 2.62 -23.15
CA ARG A 50 -5.63 3.50 -24.26
C ARG A 50 -4.15 3.88 -24.23
N ALA A 51 -3.43 3.49 -23.17
CA ALA A 51 -1.99 3.69 -23.00
C ALA A 51 -1.39 2.49 -22.25
N GLU A 52 -0.12 2.20 -22.50
CA GLU A 52 0.62 1.18 -21.76
C GLU A 52 0.97 1.66 -20.33
N GLY A 53 0.85 0.76 -19.37
CA GLY A 53 1.16 1.03 -17.96
C GLY A 53 0.46 0.07 -17.01
N VAL A 54 0.81 0.15 -15.72
CA VAL A 54 0.15 -0.61 -14.64
C VAL A 54 -1.17 0.06 -14.30
N LYS A 55 -2.25 -0.73 -14.27
CA LYS A 55 -3.56 -0.20 -13.92
C LYS A 55 -3.64 0.13 -12.45
N SER A 56 -4.40 1.15 -12.09
CA SER A 56 -4.50 1.61 -10.70
C SER A 56 -4.99 0.53 -9.74
N PHE A 57 -5.90 -0.35 -10.17
CA PHE A 57 -6.39 -1.46 -9.36
C PHE A 57 -5.36 -2.60 -9.21
N GLU A 58 -4.52 -2.85 -10.21
CA GLU A 58 -3.46 -3.88 -10.13
C GLU A 58 -2.39 -3.46 -9.11
N ALA A 59 -2.10 -2.17 -9.02
CA ALA A 59 -1.20 -1.63 -8.00
C ALA A 59 -1.76 -1.80 -6.58
N ASP A 60 -3.07 -1.59 -6.39
CA ASP A 60 -3.74 -1.81 -5.10
C ASP A 60 -3.74 -3.30 -4.71
N GLU A 61 -4.04 -4.20 -5.64
CA GLU A 61 -3.98 -5.65 -5.42
C GLU A 61 -2.56 -6.13 -5.08
N LEU A 62 -1.55 -5.62 -5.78
CA LEU A 62 -0.14 -5.93 -5.50
C LEU A 62 0.26 -5.45 -4.09
N ALA A 63 -0.15 -4.25 -3.69
CA ALA A 63 0.13 -3.72 -2.37
C ALA A 63 -0.54 -4.57 -1.27
N GLN A 64 -1.79 -4.99 -1.49
CA GLN A 64 -2.50 -5.88 -0.58
C GLN A 64 -1.83 -7.25 -0.49
N ALA A 65 -1.40 -7.82 -1.61
CA ALA A 65 -0.70 -9.10 -1.64
C ALA A 65 0.62 -9.05 -0.87
N HIS A 66 1.43 -8.01 -1.05
CA HIS A 66 2.66 -7.82 -0.29
C HIS A 66 2.41 -7.69 1.22
N LYS A 67 1.34 -7.02 1.62
CA LYS A 67 0.94 -6.92 3.03
C LYS A 67 0.63 -8.31 3.61
N THR A 68 -0.19 -9.09 2.91
CA THR A 68 -0.55 -10.45 3.33
C THR A 68 0.69 -11.34 3.43
N ILE A 69 1.62 -11.26 2.48
CA ILE A 69 2.88 -12.02 2.51
C ILE A 69 3.69 -11.67 3.76
N ALA A 70 3.86 -10.39 4.07
CA ALA A 70 4.61 -9.96 5.25
C ALA A 70 3.96 -10.43 6.57
N GLU A 71 2.62 -10.42 6.64
CA GLU A 71 1.88 -10.96 7.79
C GLU A 71 2.11 -12.46 7.95
N LEU A 72 2.01 -13.23 6.86
CA LEU A 72 2.24 -14.67 6.87
C LEU A 72 3.68 -15.03 7.21
N GLU A 73 4.66 -14.29 6.72
CA GLU A 73 6.07 -14.48 7.07
C GLU A 73 6.31 -14.24 8.57
N ALA A 74 5.69 -13.21 9.15
CA ALA A 74 5.78 -12.95 10.59
C ALA A 74 5.13 -14.07 11.43
N GLU A 75 3.97 -14.58 11.01
CA GLU A 75 3.33 -15.73 11.66
C GLU A 75 4.19 -16.99 11.58
N LEU A 76 4.80 -17.24 10.42
CA LEU A 76 5.66 -18.39 10.18
C LEU A 76 6.91 -18.34 11.07
N GLU A 77 7.54 -17.17 11.19
CA GLU A 77 8.68 -16.97 12.11
C GLU A 77 8.29 -17.16 13.58
N ALA A 78 7.11 -16.68 14.00
CA ALA A 78 6.62 -16.93 15.35
C ALA A 78 6.38 -18.43 15.63
N VAL A 79 5.83 -19.16 14.65
CA VAL A 79 5.64 -20.62 14.76
C VAL A 79 6.98 -21.34 14.82
N LYS A 80 7.94 -20.97 13.99
CA LYS A 80 9.30 -21.55 14.04
C LYS A 80 9.95 -21.34 15.40
N ALA A 81 9.86 -20.12 15.96
CA ALA A 81 10.39 -19.82 17.28
C ALA A 81 9.72 -20.69 18.37
N ALA A 82 8.39 -20.86 18.31
CA ALA A 82 7.67 -21.74 19.25
C ALA A 82 8.09 -23.21 19.11
N VAL A 83 8.32 -23.70 17.88
CA VAL A 83 8.81 -25.05 17.63
C VAL A 83 10.24 -25.24 18.15
N ALA A 84 11.14 -24.27 17.92
CA ALA A 84 12.51 -24.31 18.40
C ALA A 84 12.58 -24.35 19.94
N LEU A 85 11.74 -23.53 20.61
CA LEU A 85 11.55 -23.57 22.06
C LEU A 85 11.05 -24.95 22.53
N PHE A 86 10.06 -25.52 21.83
CA PHE A 86 9.50 -26.83 22.16
C PHE A 86 10.52 -27.97 21.99
N ASN A 87 11.33 -27.92 20.94
CA ASN A 87 12.36 -28.91 20.65
C ASN A 87 13.61 -28.77 21.55
N GLY A 88 13.69 -27.72 22.38
CA GLY A 88 14.86 -27.43 23.20
C GLY A 88 16.08 -27.00 22.39
N GLU A 89 15.87 -26.50 21.17
CA GLU A 89 16.91 -25.97 20.29
C GLU A 89 17.37 -24.57 20.75
N GLU A 90 16.54 -23.87 21.53
CA GLU A 90 16.91 -22.67 22.27
C GLU A 90 17.33 -23.00 23.71
N PRO A 91 18.44 -22.45 24.23
CA PRO A 91 18.86 -22.66 25.62
C PRO A 91 17.95 -21.86 26.57
N VAL A 92 16.76 -22.39 26.87
CA VAL A 92 15.95 -21.93 28.00
C VAL A 92 16.62 -22.41 29.30
N SER A 93 17.44 -21.54 29.91
CA SER A 93 18.06 -21.80 31.21
C SER A 93 16.97 -21.91 32.30
N PRO A 94 16.73 -23.09 32.88
CA PRO A 94 15.62 -23.30 33.79
C PRO A 94 16.13 -23.15 35.24
N LYS A 95 16.57 -21.95 35.63
CA LYS A 95 16.67 -21.47 37.05
C LYS A 95 17.53 -20.21 37.12
N GLY A 96 16.88 -19.07 37.34
CA GLY A 96 17.54 -17.93 37.98
C GLY A 96 18.04 -18.37 39.36
N GLY A 97 19.36 -18.34 39.55
CA GLY A 97 20.01 -18.86 40.75
C GLY A 97 19.49 -18.21 42.03
N ALA A 98 18.76 -18.97 42.83
CA ALA A 98 18.56 -18.69 44.24
C ALA A 98 19.89 -18.91 44.97
N ARG A 99 20.77 -17.90 44.99
CA ARG A 99 21.89 -17.86 45.94
C ARG A 99 21.38 -17.22 47.23
N LEU A 100 21.08 -18.03 48.23
CA LEU A 100 20.89 -17.56 49.61
C LEU A 100 22.22 -16.95 50.09
N PRO A 101 22.21 -15.75 50.72
CA PRO A 101 23.41 -15.21 51.35
C PRO A 101 23.69 -16.03 52.62
N ARG A 102 24.88 -16.63 52.69
CA ARG A 102 25.35 -17.33 53.89
C ARG A 102 25.84 -16.27 54.89
N ALA A 103 25.19 -16.23 56.05
CA ALA A 103 25.62 -15.47 57.22
C ALA A 103 26.91 -16.05 57.82
#